data_AF-A0A7C5HND3-F1
#
_entry.id   AF-A0A7C5HND3-F1
#
_cell.length_a   1.000
_cell.length_b   1.000
_cell.length_c   1.000
_cell.angle_alpha   90.00
_cell.angle_beta   90.00
_cell.angle_gamma   90.00
#
_symmetry.space_group_name_H-M   'P 1'
#
loop_
_entity.id
_entity.type
_entity.pdbx_description
1 polymer ?
#
loop_
_entity_poly.entity_id
_entity_poly.type
_entity_poly.pdbx_seq_one_letter_code
_entity_poly.pdbx_strand_id
1 'polypeptide(L)'
;FIISLKEKYFQKKGRELLISGKLEKAFSYFQKAVLLNDSTDNIFNLALSLLSLSKYSEAEKYFKKIYQDFPDNEINILSLAECLIMQRKWDEAIDHYRILVEKKPQSEPLKAYLAQAEDVVAREKYVKSKELFYKAQIEIRKKNDTKALEYLLEAEEYDPKNPNTLNNIGSVLLLKKEFKKAYGYFEKAVVLAPQNKKFQKNLLHVKRKLRK
;
A
#
# COMPACT_ATOMS: atom_id res chain seq x y z
N PHE A 1 -9.49 -21.85 24.46
CA PHE A 1 -9.79 -22.39 23.10
C PHE A 1 -10.64 -21.44 22.25
N ILE A 2 -11.84 -21.02 22.68
CA ILE A 2 -12.77 -20.17 21.88
C ILE A 2 -12.19 -18.78 21.55
N ILE A 3 -11.47 -18.15 22.48
CA ILE A 3 -10.85 -16.82 22.28
C ILE A 3 -9.83 -16.86 21.12
N SER A 4 -8.97 -17.89 21.08
CA SER A 4 -7.98 -18.07 20.02
C SER A 4 -8.61 -18.30 18.64
N LEU A 5 -9.76 -19.00 18.56
CA LEU A 5 -10.47 -19.18 17.29
C LEU A 5 -11.07 -17.85 16.79
N LYS A 6 -11.64 -17.03 17.68
CA LYS A 6 -12.19 -15.71 17.34
C LYS A 6 -11.08 -14.74 16.88
N GLU A 7 -9.95 -14.75 17.57
CA GLU A 7 -8.76 -13.96 17.19
C GLU A 7 -8.31 -14.31 15.76
N LYS A 8 -8.06 -15.60 15.48
CA LYS A 8 -7.63 -16.06 14.15
C LYS A 8 -8.65 -15.72 13.06
N TYR A 9 -9.94 -15.80 13.38
CA TYR A 9 -11.01 -15.36 12.47
C TYR A 9 -10.89 -13.86 12.15
N PHE A 10 -10.72 -13.00 13.15
CA PHE A 10 -10.59 -11.56 12.95
C PHE A 10 -9.32 -11.21 12.17
N GLN A 11 -8.18 -11.85 12.48
CA GLN A 11 -6.94 -11.70 11.71
C GLN A 11 -7.14 -12.05 10.23
N LYS A 12 -7.73 -13.22 9.94
CA LYS A 12 -7.95 -13.68 8.57
C LYS A 12 -8.87 -12.71 7.81
N LYS A 13 -9.97 -12.30 8.42
CA LYS A 13 -10.91 -11.34 7.82
C LYS A 13 -10.27 -9.98 7.59
N GLY A 14 -9.49 -9.47 8.56
CA GLY A 14 -8.73 -8.24 8.42
C GLY A 14 -7.79 -8.27 7.21
N ARG A 15 -7.00 -9.35 7.06
CA ARG A 15 -6.08 -9.53 5.91
C ARG A 15 -6.81 -9.61 4.57
N GLU A 16 -7.90 -10.37 4.48
CA GLU A 16 -8.73 -10.46 3.26
C GLU A 16 -9.29 -9.08 2.87
N LEU A 17 -9.73 -8.30 3.86
CA LEU A 17 -10.27 -6.95 3.65
C LEU A 17 -9.17 -5.96 3.24
N LEU A 18 -7.98 -6.06 3.84
CA LEU A 18 -6.83 -5.25 3.48
C LEU A 18 -6.42 -5.47 2.01
N ILE A 19 -6.28 -6.75 1.60
CA ILE A 19 -5.95 -7.13 0.22
C ILE A 19 -7.03 -6.67 -0.77
N SER A 20 -8.30 -6.68 -0.34
CA SER A 20 -9.41 -6.20 -1.17
C SER A 20 -9.61 -4.67 -1.14
N GLY A 21 -8.75 -3.93 -0.44
CA GLY A 21 -8.78 -2.46 -0.36
C GLY A 21 -9.91 -1.90 0.51
N LYS A 22 -10.58 -2.74 1.32
CA LYS A 22 -11.64 -2.33 2.25
C LYS A 22 -11.02 -1.93 3.59
N LEU A 23 -10.23 -0.86 3.56
CA LEU A 23 -9.29 -0.48 4.61
C LEU A 23 -9.96 -0.22 5.96
N GLU A 24 -11.08 0.50 5.99
CA GLU A 24 -11.81 0.83 7.22
C GLU A 24 -12.38 -0.43 7.90
N LYS A 25 -12.84 -1.41 7.09
CA LYS A 25 -13.29 -2.70 7.61
C LYS A 25 -12.12 -3.52 8.10
N ALA A 26 -11.01 -3.55 7.37
CA ALA A 26 -9.79 -4.25 7.79
C ALA A 26 -9.32 -3.74 9.16
N PHE A 27 -9.25 -2.41 9.33
CA PHE A 27 -8.94 -1.76 10.60
C PHE A 27 -9.87 -2.22 11.73
N SER A 28 -11.19 -2.20 11.53
CA SER A 28 -12.15 -2.65 12.55
C SER A 28 -11.94 -4.12 12.95
N TYR A 29 -11.60 -5.00 12.01
CA TYR A 29 -11.30 -6.40 12.31
C TYR A 29 -9.98 -6.55 13.06
N PHE A 30 -8.94 -5.80 12.72
CA PHE A 30 -7.67 -5.82 13.46
C PHE A 30 -7.80 -5.24 14.86
N GLN A 31 -8.61 -4.19 15.08
CA GLN A 31 -8.94 -3.72 16.43
C GLN A 31 -9.57 -4.83 17.27
N LYS A 32 -10.52 -5.59 16.71
CA LYS A 32 -11.13 -6.73 17.40
C LYS A 32 -10.12 -7.85 17.69
N ALA A 33 -9.13 -8.08 16.82
CA ALA A 33 -8.08 -9.05 17.08
C ALA A 33 -7.18 -8.61 18.25
N VAL A 34 -6.74 -7.34 18.25
CA VAL A 34 -5.94 -6.75 19.34
C VAL A 34 -6.66 -6.78 20.68
N LEU A 35 -7.98 -6.54 20.70
CA LEU A 35 -8.79 -6.63 21.93
C LEU A 35 -8.85 -8.05 22.52
N LEU A 36 -8.65 -9.09 21.71
CA LEU A 36 -8.61 -10.47 22.18
C LEU A 36 -7.20 -10.91 22.59
N ASN A 37 -6.18 -10.40 21.90
CA ASN A 37 -4.78 -10.69 22.12
C ASN A 37 -3.94 -9.57 21.51
N ASP A 38 -3.17 -8.84 22.30
CA ASP A 38 -2.33 -7.73 21.88
C ASP A 38 -0.93 -8.17 21.43
N SER A 39 -0.84 -9.37 20.84
CA SER A 39 0.41 -9.89 20.26
C SER A 39 1.01 -8.93 19.23
N THR A 40 2.34 -9.00 19.08
CA THR A 40 3.10 -8.20 18.10
C THR A 40 2.49 -8.28 16.70
N ASP A 41 2.08 -9.47 16.27
CA ASP A 41 1.44 -9.68 14.95
C ASP A 41 0.10 -8.94 14.83
N ASN A 42 -0.72 -8.94 15.88
CA ASN A 42 -2.01 -8.25 15.87
C ASN A 42 -1.82 -6.72 15.88
N ILE A 43 -0.89 -6.23 16.70
CA ILE A 43 -0.52 -4.82 16.73
C ILE A 43 0.06 -4.39 15.38
N PHE A 44 0.92 -5.21 14.79
CA PHE A 44 1.55 -4.93 13.49
C PHE A 44 0.51 -4.83 12.38
N ASN A 45 -0.45 -5.76 12.33
CA ASN A 45 -1.55 -5.71 11.35
C ASN A 45 -2.47 -4.49 11.56
N LEU A 46 -2.72 -4.11 12.82
CA LEU A 46 -3.45 -2.89 13.14
C LEU A 46 -2.69 -1.65 12.63
N ALA A 47 -1.38 -1.56 12.91
CA ALA A 47 -0.52 -0.46 12.46
C ALA A 47 -0.45 -0.37 10.92
N LEU A 48 -0.33 -1.50 10.23
CA LEU A 48 -0.38 -1.55 8.75
C LEU A 48 -1.72 -1.04 8.20
N SER A 49 -2.84 -1.34 8.86
CA SER A 49 -4.14 -0.83 8.43
C SER A 49 -4.27 0.68 8.66
N LEU A 50 -3.70 1.22 9.72
CA LEU A 50 -3.60 2.66 9.98
C LEU A 50 -2.74 3.36 8.93
N LEU A 51 -1.57 2.80 8.61
CA LEU A 51 -0.69 3.28 7.54
C LEU A 51 -1.43 3.33 6.19
N SER A 52 -2.16 2.26 5.86
CA SER A 52 -2.97 2.18 4.65
C SER A 52 -4.10 3.22 4.61
N LEU A 53 -4.65 3.58 5.78
CA LEU A 53 -5.67 4.61 5.94
C LEU A 53 -5.11 6.05 5.94
N SER A 54 -3.80 6.23 5.71
CA SER A 54 -3.09 7.51 5.84
C SER A 54 -3.07 8.10 7.25
N LYS A 55 -3.31 7.27 8.28
CA LYS A 55 -3.27 7.66 9.69
C LYS A 55 -1.86 7.47 10.24
N TYR A 56 -0.90 8.17 9.66
CA TYR A 56 0.52 7.91 9.86
C TYR A 56 0.97 8.10 11.31
N SER A 57 0.57 9.20 11.96
CA SER A 57 0.96 9.45 13.35
C SER A 57 0.37 8.44 14.34
N GLU A 58 -0.78 7.83 14.05
CA GLU A 58 -1.31 6.71 14.85
C GLU A 58 -0.51 5.43 14.58
N ALA A 59 -0.22 5.13 13.30
CA ALA A 59 0.57 3.96 12.91
C ALA A 59 1.98 3.98 13.50
N GLU A 60 2.64 5.15 13.49
CA GLU A 60 3.98 5.35 14.07
C GLU A 60 4.03 4.94 15.55
N LYS A 61 3.02 5.26 16.35
CA LYS A 61 2.99 4.88 17.78
C LYS A 61 3.09 3.38 17.96
N TYR A 62 2.34 2.62 17.16
CA TYR A 62 2.35 1.16 17.21
C TYR A 62 3.64 0.57 16.64
N PHE A 63 4.16 1.11 15.53
CA PHE A 63 5.43 0.66 14.97
C PHE A 63 6.62 0.96 15.90
N LYS A 64 6.65 2.12 16.56
CA LYS A 64 7.67 2.45 17.58
C LYS A 64 7.60 1.49 18.77
N LYS A 65 6.40 1.13 19.25
CA LYS A 65 6.23 0.10 20.29
C LYS A 65 6.83 -1.24 19.85
N ILE A 66 6.48 -1.71 18.66
CA ILE A 66 7.00 -2.98 18.12
C ILE A 66 8.52 -2.93 17.94
N TYR A 67 9.06 -1.80 17.50
CA TYR A 67 10.49 -1.60 17.32
C TYR A 67 11.27 -1.64 18.64
N GLN A 68 10.70 -1.17 19.75
CA GLN A 68 11.32 -1.29 21.08
C GLN A 68 11.52 -2.75 21.49
N ASP A 69 10.53 -3.61 21.22
CA ASP A 69 10.58 -5.03 21.58
C ASP A 69 11.44 -5.85 20.61
N PHE A 70 11.48 -5.46 19.33
CA PHE A 70 12.17 -6.18 18.25
C PHE A 70 13.01 -5.24 17.38
N PRO A 71 14.08 -4.64 17.93
CA PRO A 71 14.86 -3.59 17.25
C PRO A 71 15.64 -4.09 16.02
N ASP A 72 15.81 -5.41 15.89
CA ASP A 72 16.55 -6.02 14.78
C ASP A 72 15.67 -6.64 13.69
N ASN A 73 14.34 -6.59 13.86
CA ASN A 73 13.42 -7.16 12.88
C ASN A 73 13.28 -6.24 11.66
N GLU A 74 13.76 -6.71 10.50
CA GLU A 74 13.76 -5.94 9.25
C GLU A 74 12.38 -5.42 8.85
N ILE A 75 11.34 -6.25 8.96
CA ILE A 75 9.99 -5.87 8.57
C ILE A 75 9.47 -4.73 9.44
N ASN A 76 9.78 -4.75 10.75
CA ASN A 76 9.38 -3.71 11.68
C ASN A 76 10.12 -2.39 11.39
N ILE A 77 11.43 -2.45 11.15
CA ILE A 77 12.24 -1.28 10.78
C ILE A 77 11.73 -0.67 9.47
N LEU A 78 11.52 -1.49 8.44
CA LEU A 78 11.00 -1.03 7.14
C LEU A 78 9.61 -0.39 7.29
N SER A 79 8.73 -0.97 8.12
CA SER A 79 7.38 -0.45 8.32
C SER A 79 7.38 0.88 9.08
N LEU A 80 8.28 1.04 10.05
CA LEU A 80 8.48 2.32 10.75
C LEU A 80 9.07 3.37 9.79
N ALA A 81 10.11 3.02 9.04
CA ALA A 81 10.74 3.91 8.05
C ALA A 81 9.72 4.38 7.00
N GLU A 82 8.89 3.48 6.46
CA GLU A 82 7.81 3.83 5.54
C GLU A 82 6.80 4.81 6.17
N CYS A 83 6.44 4.59 7.43
CA CYS A 83 5.54 5.49 8.17
C CYS A 83 6.15 6.89 8.37
N LEU A 84 7.46 6.96 8.58
CA LEU A 84 8.22 8.21 8.71
C LEU A 84 8.36 8.94 7.37
N ILE A 85 8.62 8.21 6.28
CA ILE A 85 8.60 8.74 4.90
C ILE A 85 7.27 9.40 4.59
N MET A 86 6.14 8.75 4.89
CA MET A 86 4.82 9.32 4.64
C MET A 86 4.50 10.54 5.51
N GLN A 87 5.23 10.74 6.61
CA GLN A 87 5.15 11.93 7.45
C GLN A 87 6.19 12.99 7.11
N ARG A 88 7.02 12.75 6.08
CA ARG A 88 8.13 13.63 5.69
C ARG A 88 9.18 13.79 6.80
N LYS A 89 9.26 12.83 7.73
CA LYS A 89 10.30 12.73 8.75
C LYS A 89 11.53 12.06 8.14
N TRP A 90 12.17 12.78 7.23
CA TRP A 90 13.16 12.22 6.32
C TRP A 90 14.38 11.67 7.04
N ASP A 91 14.93 12.43 7.97
CA ASP A 91 16.17 12.07 8.66
C ASP A 91 15.99 10.79 9.48
N GLU A 92 14.92 10.71 10.28
CA GLU A 92 14.58 9.49 11.05
C GLU A 92 14.38 8.27 10.12
N ALA A 93 13.73 8.45 8.97
CA ALA A 93 13.53 7.36 8.01
C ALA A 93 14.84 6.88 7.38
N ILE A 94 15.71 7.81 6.99
CA ILE A 94 17.02 7.52 6.38
C ILE A 94 17.89 6.76 7.38
N ASP A 95 17.92 7.16 8.65
CA ASP A 95 18.68 6.46 9.69
C ASP A 95 18.25 4.99 9.84
N HIS A 96 16.94 4.72 9.81
CA HIS A 96 16.43 3.36 9.84
C HIS A 96 16.83 2.54 8.59
N TYR A 97 16.83 3.13 7.40
CA TYR A 97 17.30 2.45 6.20
C TYR A 97 18.81 2.19 6.24
N ARG A 98 19.61 3.13 6.76
CA ARG A 98 21.07 2.95 6.93
C ARG A 98 21.40 1.76 7.82
N ILE A 99 20.72 1.64 8.96
CA ILE A 99 20.87 0.48 9.86
C ILE A 99 20.63 -0.84 9.11
N LEU A 100 19.60 -0.89 8.26
CA LEU A 100 19.30 -2.09 7.47
C LEU A 100 20.35 -2.38 6.40
N VAL A 101 20.84 -1.36 5.71
CA VAL A 101 21.88 -1.49 4.68
C VAL A 101 23.21 -1.91 5.31
N GLU A 102 23.59 -1.38 6.46
CA GLU A 102 24.79 -1.79 7.21
C GLU A 102 24.73 -3.27 7.61
N LYS A 103 23.57 -3.75 8.08
CA LYS A 103 23.36 -5.16 8.43
C LYS A 103 23.33 -6.09 7.21
N LYS A 104 22.84 -5.59 6.07
CA LYS A 104 22.64 -6.37 4.84
C LYS A 104 23.18 -5.62 3.61
N PRO A 105 24.51 -5.44 3.50
CA PRO A 105 25.12 -4.61 2.46
C PRO A 105 25.00 -5.21 1.05
N GLN A 106 24.55 -6.46 0.91
CA GLN A 106 24.30 -7.10 -0.38
C GLN A 106 22.83 -7.00 -0.84
N SER A 107 21.95 -6.42 -0.01
CA SER A 107 20.54 -6.30 -0.34
C SER A 107 20.28 -5.09 -1.23
N GLU A 108 20.22 -5.33 -2.54
CA GLU A 108 19.85 -4.30 -3.53
C GLU A 108 18.51 -3.60 -3.24
N PRO A 109 17.44 -4.29 -2.77
CA PRO A 109 16.21 -3.61 -2.36
C PRO A 109 16.41 -2.60 -1.23
N LEU A 110 17.23 -2.93 -0.22
CA LEU A 110 17.47 -2.02 0.91
C LEU A 110 18.28 -0.80 0.48
N LYS A 111 19.28 -0.98 -0.39
CA LYS A 111 20.03 0.13 -1.01
C LYS A 111 19.11 1.02 -1.83
N ALA A 112 18.17 0.44 -2.58
CA ALA A 112 17.21 1.20 -3.38
C ALA A 112 16.27 2.05 -2.49
N TYR A 113 15.80 1.51 -1.36
CA TYR A 113 15.01 2.28 -0.40
C TYR A 113 15.81 3.43 0.21
N LEU A 114 17.05 3.17 0.63
CA LEU A 114 17.93 4.20 1.16
C LEU A 114 18.19 5.30 0.12
N ALA A 115 18.57 4.92 -1.10
CA ALA A 115 18.84 5.88 -2.18
C ALA A 115 17.60 6.71 -2.54
N GLN A 116 16.41 6.08 -2.59
CA GLN A 116 15.16 6.81 -2.80
C GLN A 116 14.86 7.80 -1.66
N ALA A 117 15.14 7.44 -0.40
CA ALA A 117 14.91 8.29 0.77
C ALA A 117 15.93 9.46 0.87
N GLU A 118 17.17 9.25 0.45
CA GLU A 118 18.23 10.27 0.43
C GLU A 118 18.06 11.26 -0.73
N ASP A 119 17.54 10.82 -1.89
CA ASP A 119 17.22 11.70 -3.00
C ASP A 119 15.97 12.55 -2.69
N VAL A 120 16.19 13.86 -2.51
CA VAL A 120 15.15 14.85 -2.17
C VAL A 120 14.02 14.87 -3.19
N VAL A 121 14.31 14.69 -4.47
CA VAL A 121 13.31 14.67 -5.53
C VAL A 121 12.58 13.33 -5.51
N ALA A 122 13.30 12.22 -5.42
CA ALA A 122 12.69 10.88 -5.47
C ALA A 122 11.75 10.63 -4.29
N ARG A 123 12.15 10.95 -3.05
CA ARG A 123 11.30 10.79 -1.85
C ARG A 123 10.03 11.64 -1.93
N GLU A 124 10.14 12.84 -2.51
CA GLU A 124 9.00 13.74 -2.67
C GLU A 124 8.02 13.21 -3.73
N LYS A 125 8.53 12.74 -4.87
CA LYS A 125 7.70 12.10 -5.90
C LYS A 125 6.99 10.86 -5.35
N TYR A 126 7.68 10.05 -4.56
CA TYR A 126 7.11 8.87 -3.93
C TYR A 126 5.93 9.21 -3.00
N VAL A 127 6.11 10.17 -2.10
CA VAL A 127 5.05 10.61 -1.18
C VAL A 127 3.88 11.21 -1.96
N LYS A 128 4.13 12.10 -2.92
CA LYS A 128 3.08 12.70 -3.75
C LYS A 128 2.27 11.66 -4.51
N SER A 129 2.93 10.69 -5.15
CA SER A 129 2.26 9.60 -5.87
C SER A 129 1.31 8.83 -4.94
N LYS A 130 1.76 8.47 -3.73
CA LYS A 130 0.93 7.76 -2.74
C LYS A 130 -0.24 8.59 -2.21
N GLU A 131 -0.03 9.86 -1.92
CA GLU A 131 -1.09 10.77 -1.48
C GLU A 131 -2.18 10.91 -2.56
N LEU A 132 -1.79 11.09 -3.82
CA LEU A 132 -2.70 11.17 -4.95
C LEU A 132 -3.45 9.86 -5.17
N PHE A 133 -2.75 8.73 -5.09
CA PHE A 133 -3.37 7.41 -5.15
C PHE A 133 -4.42 7.21 -4.04
N TYR A 134 -4.16 7.70 -2.83
CA TYR A 134 -5.12 7.67 -1.73
C TYR A 134 -6.33 8.58 -1.98
N LYS A 135 -6.10 9.83 -2.43
CA LYS A 135 -7.18 10.75 -2.83
C LYS A 135 -8.07 10.13 -3.92
N ALA A 136 -7.48 9.45 -4.90
CA ALA A 136 -8.22 8.73 -5.92
C ALA A 136 -9.11 7.64 -5.32
N GLN A 137 -8.61 6.85 -4.36
CA GLN A 137 -9.42 5.82 -3.71
C GLN A 137 -10.63 6.40 -2.96
N ILE A 138 -10.48 7.57 -2.33
CA ILE A 138 -11.59 8.28 -1.68
C ILE A 138 -12.65 8.63 -2.73
N GLU A 139 -12.25 9.20 -3.86
CA GLU A 139 -13.19 9.59 -4.92
C GLU A 139 -13.86 8.37 -5.58
N ILE A 140 -13.16 7.25 -5.74
CA ILE A 140 -13.76 5.96 -6.17
C ILE A 140 -14.85 5.53 -5.19
N ARG A 141 -14.63 5.63 -3.87
CA ARG A 141 -15.66 5.30 -2.86
C ARG A 141 -16.87 6.22 -2.94
N LYS A 142 -16.66 7.49 -3.31
CA LYS A 142 -17.73 8.47 -3.59
C LYS A 142 -18.38 8.27 -4.96
N LYS A 143 -17.93 7.30 -5.77
CA LYS A 143 -18.34 7.09 -7.17
C LYS A 143 -18.08 8.30 -8.08
N ASN A 144 -17.08 9.12 -7.72
CA ASN A 144 -16.64 10.25 -8.52
C ASN A 144 -15.50 9.82 -9.45
N ASP A 145 -15.86 9.09 -10.50
CA ASP A 145 -14.90 8.47 -11.42
C ASP A 145 -14.04 9.50 -12.17
N THR A 146 -14.54 10.71 -12.41
CA THR A 146 -13.78 11.78 -13.08
C THR A 146 -12.64 12.26 -12.20
N LYS A 147 -12.92 12.64 -10.95
CA LYS A 147 -11.89 13.12 -10.03
C LYS A 147 -10.93 12.00 -9.60
N ALA A 148 -11.44 10.77 -9.48
CA ALA A 148 -10.59 9.61 -9.27
C ALA A 148 -9.57 9.42 -10.41
N LEU A 149 -10.01 9.56 -11.67
CA LEU A 149 -9.12 9.44 -12.82
C LEU A 149 -8.07 10.56 -12.85
N GLU A 150 -8.47 11.80 -12.58
CA GLU A 150 -7.55 12.95 -12.49
C GLU A 150 -6.41 12.68 -11.50
N TYR A 151 -6.75 12.31 -10.26
CA TYR A 151 -5.73 11.99 -9.24
C TYR A 151 -4.86 10.79 -9.61
N LEU A 152 -5.40 9.77 -10.29
CA LEU A 152 -4.61 8.62 -10.70
C LEU A 152 -3.64 8.95 -11.84
N LEU A 153 -4.05 9.78 -12.80
CA LEU A 153 -3.19 10.24 -13.87
C LEU A 153 -2.06 11.13 -13.32
N GLU A 154 -2.38 12.04 -12.40
CA GLU A 154 -1.36 12.84 -11.71
C GLU A 154 -0.41 11.93 -10.90
N ALA A 155 -0.91 10.89 -10.23
CA ALA A 155 -0.07 9.93 -9.51
C ALA A 155 0.87 9.14 -10.45
N GLU A 156 0.46 8.85 -11.68
CA GLU A 156 1.28 8.20 -12.72
C GLU A 156 2.42 9.12 -13.17
N GLU A 157 2.22 10.44 -13.24
CA GLU A 157 3.31 11.36 -13.59
C GLU A 157 4.46 11.31 -12.57
N TYR A 158 4.14 11.07 -11.29
CA TYR A 158 5.13 10.91 -10.23
C TYR A 158 5.74 9.51 -10.16
N ASP A 159 4.95 8.46 -10.42
CA ASP A 159 5.39 7.05 -10.41
C ASP A 159 4.78 6.26 -11.59
N PRO A 160 5.36 6.38 -12.79
CA PRO A 160 4.80 5.77 -14.01
C PRO A 160 4.95 4.24 -14.04
N LYS A 161 5.74 3.68 -13.12
CA LYS A 161 6.00 2.24 -13.02
C LYS A 161 5.19 1.58 -11.90
N ASN A 162 4.23 2.29 -11.30
CA ASN A 162 3.36 1.71 -10.29
C ASN A 162 2.26 0.84 -10.89
N PRO A 163 2.31 -0.49 -10.77
CA PRO A 163 1.31 -1.35 -11.41
C PRO A 163 -0.08 -1.23 -10.76
N ASN A 164 -0.17 -0.81 -9.49
CA ASN A 164 -1.45 -0.58 -8.83
C ASN A 164 -2.15 0.69 -9.37
N THR A 165 -1.40 1.78 -9.54
CA THR A 165 -1.92 3.02 -10.14
C THR A 165 -2.42 2.75 -11.56
N LEU A 166 -1.59 2.11 -12.40
CA LEU A 166 -1.96 1.75 -13.77
C LEU A 166 -3.21 0.87 -13.83
N ASN A 167 -3.29 -0.17 -12.99
CA ASN A 167 -4.48 -1.01 -12.92
C ASN A 167 -5.73 -0.22 -12.47
N ASN A 168 -5.60 0.71 -11.53
CA ASN A 168 -6.71 1.53 -11.07
C ASN A 168 -7.18 2.51 -12.15
N ILE A 169 -6.25 3.13 -12.91
CA ILE A 169 -6.60 3.95 -14.10
C ILE A 169 -7.42 3.11 -15.08
N GLY A 170 -6.92 1.92 -15.43
CA GLY A 170 -7.64 0.99 -16.31
C GLY A 170 -9.04 0.63 -15.78
N SER A 171 -9.18 0.46 -14.46
CA SER A 171 -10.47 0.14 -13.83
C SER A 171 -11.46 1.30 -13.92
N VAL A 172 -11.02 2.54 -13.72
CA VAL A 172 -11.88 3.72 -13.84
C VAL A 172 -12.26 3.96 -15.30
N LEU A 173 -11.32 3.83 -16.23
CA LEU A 173 -11.60 3.94 -17.67
C LEU A 173 -12.59 2.87 -18.17
N LEU A 174 -12.51 1.66 -17.61
CA LEU A 174 -13.46 0.58 -17.89
C LEU A 174 -14.88 0.97 -17.47
N LEU A 175 -15.07 1.58 -16.29
CA LEU A 175 -16.38 2.08 -15.82
C LEU A 175 -16.92 3.17 -16.74
N LYS A 176 -16.05 4.06 -17.22
CA LYS A 176 -16.36 5.10 -18.21
C LYS A 176 -16.58 4.55 -19.64
N LYS A 177 -16.50 3.23 -19.85
CA LYS A 177 -16.62 2.53 -21.14
C LYS A 177 -15.53 2.90 -22.17
N GLU A 178 -14.41 3.47 -21.73
CA GLU A 178 -13.25 3.79 -22.57
C GLU A 178 -12.36 2.54 -22.76
N PHE A 179 -12.92 1.48 -23.37
CA PHE A 179 -12.35 0.14 -23.36
C PHE A 179 -10.94 0.06 -23.97
N LYS A 180 -10.66 0.82 -25.04
CA LYS A 180 -9.35 0.81 -25.70
C LYS A 180 -8.26 1.39 -24.79
N LYS A 181 -8.55 2.50 -24.09
CA LYS A 181 -7.60 3.09 -23.13
C LYS A 181 -7.44 2.20 -21.91
N ALA A 182 -8.54 1.68 -21.37
CA ALA A 182 -8.52 0.75 -20.25
C ALA A 182 -7.64 -0.48 -20.54
N TYR A 183 -7.73 -1.04 -21.76
CA TYR A 183 -6.86 -2.11 -22.23
C TYR A 183 -5.37 -1.77 -22.11
N GLY A 184 -4.95 -0.62 -22.65
CA GLY A 184 -3.54 -0.21 -22.60
C GLY A 184 -3.00 -0.10 -21.18
N TYR A 185 -3.79 0.46 -20.25
CA TYR A 185 -3.40 0.56 -18.84
C TYR A 185 -3.31 -0.79 -18.14
N PHE A 186 -4.28 -1.69 -18.39
CA PHE A 186 -4.21 -3.04 -17.82
C PHE A 186 -3.04 -3.85 -18.38
N GLU A 187 -2.71 -3.68 -19.65
CA GLU A 187 -1.55 -4.32 -20.26
C GLU A 187 -0.25 -3.86 -19.61
N LYS A 188 -0.04 -2.54 -19.46
CA LYS A 188 1.11 -1.99 -18.72
C LYS A 188 1.21 -2.57 -17.29
N ALA A 189 0.09 -2.62 -16.56
CA ALA A 189 0.06 -3.17 -15.21
C ALA A 189 0.42 -4.67 -15.15
N VAL A 190 -0.02 -5.46 -16.12
CA VAL A 190 0.31 -6.89 -16.23
C VAL A 190 1.78 -7.10 -16.62
N VAL A 191 2.34 -6.27 -17.50
CA VAL A 191 3.77 -6.33 -17.85
C VAL A 191 4.65 -6.11 -16.62
N LEU A 192 4.30 -5.14 -15.77
CA LEU A 192 5.06 -4.82 -14.56
C LEU A 192 4.84 -5.83 -13.43
N ALA A 193 3.69 -6.49 -13.36
CA ALA A 193 3.36 -7.47 -12.33
C ALA A 193 2.66 -8.71 -12.94
N PRO A 194 3.39 -9.54 -13.70
CA PRO A 194 2.79 -10.62 -14.50
C PRO A 194 2.13 -11.71 -13.65
N GLN A 195 2.56 -11.89 -12.40
CA GLN A 195 1.99 -12.88 -11.49
C GLN A 195 0.74 -12.38 -10.74
N ASN A 196 0.35 -11.11 -10.92
CA ASN A 196 -0.82 -10.56 -10.23
C ASN A 196 -2.13 -11.01 -10.90
N LYS A 197 -2.77 -12.03 -10.30
CA LYS A 197 -4.03 -12.61 -10.79
C LYS A 197 -5.17 -11.58 -10.92
N LYS A 198 -5.17 -10.51 -10.11
CA LYS A 198 -6.19 -9.45 -10.21
C LYS A 198 -6.02 -8.66 -11.51
N PHE A 199 -4.78 -8.29 -11.84
CA PHE A 199 -4.49 -7.53 -13.07
C PHE A 199 -4.78 -8.35 -14.32
N GLN A 200 -4.41 -9.63 -14.32
CA GLN A 200 -4.75 -10.55 -15.41
C GLN A 200 -6.27 -10.67 -15.63
N LYS A 201 -7.06 -10.78 -14.55
CA LYS A 201 -8.53 -10.83 -14.63
C LYS A 201 -9.11 -9.55 -15.22
N ASN A 202 -8.60 -8.40 -14.82
CA ASN A 202 -9.05 -7.11 -15.34
C ASN A 202 -8.72 -6.96 -16.84
N LEU A 203 -7.51 -7.34 -17.26
CA LEU A 203 -7.11 -7.37 -18.66
C LEU A 203 -8.01 -8.29 -19.50
N LEU A 204 -8.31 -9.50 -19.01
CA LEU A 204 -9.20 -10.43 -19.69
C LEU A 204 -10.63 -9.87 -19.79
N HIS A 205 -11.10 -9.20 -18.75
CA HIS A 205 -12.43 -8.60 -18.73
C HIS A 205 -12.58 -7.52 -19.82
N VAL A 206 -11.62 -6.60 -19.94
CA VAL A 206 -11.68 -5.55 -20.98
C VAL A 206 -11.49 -6.13 -22.39
N LYS A 207 -10.66 -7.18 -22.56
CA LYS A 207 -10.51 -7.89 -23.85
C LYS A 207 -11.85 -8.41 -24.35
N ARG A 208 -12.70 -8.93 -23.46
CA ARG A 208 -14.05 -9.40 -23.82
C ARG A 208 -14.99 -8.26 -24.20
N LYS A 209 -14.84 -7.08 -23.60
CA LYS A 209 -15.63 -5.89 -23.93
C LYS A 209 -15.26 -5.28 -25.28
N LEU A 210 -13.99 -5.39 -25.70
CA LEU A 210 -13.53 -4.92 -27.01
C LEU A 210 -13.95 -5.81 -28.19
N ARG A 211 -14.35 -7.06 -27.92
CA ARG A 211 -14.79 -8.03 -28.94
C ARG A 211 -16.31 -8.00 -29.20
N LYS A 212 -17.04 -7.22 -28.42
CA LYS A 212 -18.50 -7.03 -28.55
C LYS A 212 -18.76 -5.66 -29.13
#